data_AF-A0A494UY33-F1
#
_entry.id   AF-A0A494UY33-F1
#
_cell.length_a   1.000
_cell.length_b   1.000
_cell.length_c   1.000
_cell.angle_alpha   90.00
_cell.angle_beta   90.00
_cell.angle_gamma   90.00
#
_symmetry.space_group_name_H-M   'P 1'
#
loop_
_entity.id
_entity.type
_entity.pdbx_description
1 polymer ?
#
loop_
_entity_poly.entity_id
_entity_poly.type
_entity_poly.pdbx_seq_one_letter_code
_entity_poly.pdbx_strand_id
1 'polypeptide(L)' 'MEVADGFTEVVPVRDSKVPHGPAVCFGAGSWGVFIGGLKAGSRRF' A
#
# COMPACT_ATOMS: atom_id res chain seq x y z
N MET A 1 -5.89 8.48 -3.34
CA MET A 1 -4.95 7.35 -3.23
C MET A 1 -5.79 6.10 -3.26
N GLU A 2 -5.51 5.20 -4.20
CA GLU A 2 -6.27 3.97 -4.39
C GLU A 2 -5.33 2.76 -4.30
N VAL A 3 -5.83 1.65 -3.79
CA VAL A 3 -5.11 0.36 -3.68
C VAL A 3 -5.83 -0.63 -4.58
N ALA A 4 -5.11 -1.32 -5.46
CA ALA A 4 -5.74 -2.34 -6.30
C ALA A 4 -5.81 -3.68 -5.59
N ASP A 5 -7.01 -4.26 -5.55
CA ASP A 5 -7.27 -5.59 -4.99
C ASP A 5 -6.91 -6.70 -6.00
N GLY A 6 -6.74 -7.94 -5.52
CA GLY A 6 -6.55 -9.12 -6.38
C GLY A 6 -5.09 -9.52 -6.66
N PHE A 7 -4.11 -8.83 -6.06
CA PHE A 7 -2.70 -9.21 -6.12
C PHE A 7 -2.30 -9.95 -4.83
N THR A 8 -1.80 -11.18 -4.96
CA THR A 8 -1.50 -12.04 -3.79
C THR A 8 -0.16 -11.70 -3.13
N GLU A 9 0.83 -11.26 -3.91
CA GLU A 9 2.19 -11.01 -3.42
C GLU A 9 2.52 -9.53 -3.19
N VAL A 10 1.81 -8.65 -3.89
CA VAL A 10 2.06 -7.21 -3.90
C VAL A 10 0.79 -6.40 -3.67
N VAL A 11 0.95 -5.19 -3.16
CA VAL A 11 -0.10 -4.20 -2.97
C VAL A 11 0.24 -2.99 -3.84
N PRO A 12 -0.36 -2.86 -5.03
CA PRO A 12 -0.16 -1.71 -5.90
C PRO A 12 -0.96 -0.49 -5.39
N VAL A 13 -0.26 0.63 -5.26
CA VAL A 13 -0.82 1.93 -4.87
C VAL A 13 -0.78 2.87 -6.08
N ARG A 14 -1.93 3.42 -6.46
CA ARG A 14 -2.04 4.43 -7.52
C ARG A 14 -2.30 5.81 -6.93
N ASP A 15 -1.71 6.82 -7.58
CA ASP A 15 -2.09 8.20 -7.34
C ASP A 15 -3.46 8.46 -7.96
N SER A 16 -4.41 8.93 -7.14
CA SER A 16 -5.79 9.14 -7.61
C SER A 16 -5.94 10.34 -8.54
N LYS A 17 -4.93 11.22 -8.62
CA LYS A 17 -4.93 12.37 -9.55
C LYS A 17 -4.32 12.00 -10.89
N VAL A 18 -3.65 10.86 -10.99
CA VAL A 18 -3.11 10.30 -12.23
C VAL A 18 -3.60 8.87 -12.40
N PRO A 19 -4.91 8.65 -12.63
CA PRO A 19 -5.54 7.33 -12.63
C PRO A 19 -4.99 6.36 -13.69
N HIS A 20 -4.35 6.89 -14.75
CA HIS A 20 -3.70 6.12 -15.80
C HIS A 20 -2.17 6.04 -15.65
N GLY A 21 -1.59 6.71 -14.65
CA GLY A 21 -0.15 6.72 -14.37
C GLY A 21 0.29 5.49 -13.57
N PRO A 22 1.60 5.15 -13.54
CA PRO A 22 2.16 3.93 -12.95
C PRO A 22 1.79 3.72 -11.46
N ALA A 23 1.74 2.46 -11.02
CA ALA A 23 1.54 2.08 -9.63
C ALA A 23 2.89 1.85 -8.94
N VAL A 24 2.96 2.20 -7.64
CA VAL A 24 4.05 1.77 -6.76
C VAL A 24 3.61 0.48 -6.08
N CYS A 25 4.38 -0.59 -6.22
CA CYS A 25 4.06 -1.89 -5.63
C CYS A 25 4.84 -2.10 -4.33
N PHE A 26 4.11 -2.40 -3.25
CA PHE A 26 4.68 -2.87 -1.98
C PHE A 26 4.52 -4.38 -1.87
N GLY A 27 5.41 -5.07 -1.15
CA GLY A 27 5.17 -6.47 -0.80
C GLY A 27 3.97 -6.58 0.15
N ALA A 28 3.14 -7.63 0.00
CA ALA A 28 1.96 -7.83 0.85
C ALA A 28 2.34 -7.91 2.35
N GLY A 29 3.44 -8.58 2.66
CA GLY A 29 3.96 -8.67 4.03
C GLY A 29 4.39 -7.31 4.61
N SER A 30 5.13 -6.50 3.85
CA SER A 30 5.58 -5.19 4.33
C SER A 30 4.43 -4.18 4.46
N TRP A 31 3.45 -4.23 3.56
CA TRP A 31 2.20 -3.47 3.69
C TRP A 31 1.44 -3.86 4.96
N GLY A 32 1.36 -5.16 5.28
CA GLY A 32 0.77 -5.64 6.52
C GLY A 32 1.45 -5.09 7.79
N VAL A 33 2.78 -5.08 7.82
CA VAL A 33 3.56 -4.48 8.92
C VAL A 33 3.29 -2.98 9.05
N PHE A 34 3.26 -2.25 7.92
CA PHE A 34 2.96 -0.82 7.89
C PHE A 34 1.59 -0.52 8.51
N ILE A 35 0.53 -1.20 8.06
CA ILE A 35 -0.82 -1.04 8.60
C ILE A 35 -0.88 -1.46 10.08
N GLY A 36 -0.18 -2.53 10.46
CA GLY A 36 -0.05 -2.96 11.85
C GLY A 36 0.55 -1.87 12.74
N GLY A 37 1.63 -1.21 12.28
CA GLY A 37 2.24 -0.07 12.96
C GLY A 37 1.28 1.11 13.12
N LEU A 38 0.53 1.45 12.07
CA LEU A 38 -0.49 2.50 12.11
C LEU A 38 -1.58 2.18 13.16
N LYS A 39 -2.08 0.94 13.18
CA LYS A 39 -3.11 0.50 14.14
C LYS A 39 -2.61 0.51 15.58
N ALA A 40 -1.34 0.18 15.79
CA ALA A 40 -0.70 0.20 17.11
C ALA A 40 -0.36 1.61 17.62
N GLY A 41 -0.66 2.67 16.86
CA GLY A 41 -0.24 4.03 17.18
C GLY A 41 1.28 4.25 17.11
N SER A 42 2.02 3.24 16.62
CA SER A 42 3.45 3.30 16.41
C SER A 42 3.73 4.07 15.12
N ARG A 43 3.83 5.40 15.23
CA ARG A 43 4.45 6.23 14.17
C ARG A 43 5.96 6.20 14.36
N ARG A 44 6.58 5.06 14.06
CA ARG A 44 8.01 5.03 13.76
C ARG A 44 8.16 4.84 12.25
N PHE A 45 8.41 5.95 11.58
CA PHE A 45 8.86 6.02 10.19
C PHE A 45 10.16 6.82 10.19
#